data_AF-A0A1B6CD74-F1
#
_entry.id   AF-A0A1B6CD74-F1
#
_cell.length_a   1.000
_cell.length_b   1.000
_cell.length_c   1.000
_cell.angle_alpha   90.00
_cell.angle_beta   90.00
_cell.angle_gamma   90.00
#
_symmetry.space_group_name_H-M   'P 1'
#
loop_
_entity.id
_entity.type
_entity.pdbx_description
1 polymer ?
#
loop_
_entity_poly.entity_id
_entity_poly.type
_entity_poly.pdbx_seq_one_letter_code
_entity_poly.pdbx_strand_id
1 'polypeptide(L)'
;MDAIDLFLGHYVVNQNECVTTACPLEVNRGWKYFTFPLILCVAVAMFFANVVTPTEYSTATLLYLLFWGSMIGVTFTTIMYYGVEFVDSPCLRMIRNIHQSQA
;
A
#
# COMPACT_ATOMS: atom_id res chain seq x y z
N MET A 1 3.79 3.89 -15.86
CA MET A 1 4.65 5.09 -15.73
C MET A 1 4.48 5.56 -14.29
N ASP A 2 5.53 6.02 -13.61
CA ASP A 2 5.42 6.40 -12.19
C ASP A 2 5.32 7.93 -12.06
N ALA A 3 4.64 8.43 -11.02
CA ALA A 3 4.48 9.86 -10.77
C ALA A 3 5.83 10.57 -10.62
N ILE A 4 6.85 9.85 -10.18
CA ILE A 4 8.23 10.35 -10.07
C ILE A 4 8.80 10.74 -11.44
N ASP A 5 8.42 10.06 -12.52
CA ASP A 5 8.88 10.36 -13.89
C ASP A 5 8.38 11.72 -14.38
N LEU A 6 7.20 12.15 -13.89
CA LEU A 6 6.66 13.49 -14.12
C LEU A 6 7.43 14.54 -13.32
N PHE A 7 7.74 14.27 -12.04
CA PHE A 7 8.51 15.19 -11.19
C PHE A 7 9.95 15.38 -11.65
N LEU A 8 10.58 14.33 -12.19
CA LEU A 8 11.92 14.41 -12.78
C LEU A 8 11.92 15.11 -14.16
N GLY A 9 10.75 15.39 -14.74
CA GLY A 9 10.63 16.01 -16.06
C GLY A 9 10.94 15.07 -17.23
N HIS A 10 10.97 13.77 -16.98
CA HIS A 10 11.17 12.74 -18.01
C HIS A 10 9.88 12.47 -18.79
N TYR A 11 8.73 12.87 -18.25
CA TYR A 11 7.44 12.81 -18.91
C TYR A 11 6.81 14.19 -19.08
N VAL A 12 6.27 14.47 -20.27
CA VAL A 12 5.49 15.67 -20.57
C VAL A 12 4.04 15.25 -20.81
N VAL A 13 3.13 15.75 -19.97
CA VAL A 13 1.70 15.43 -20.05
C VAL A 13 1.13 16.00 -21.35
N ASN A 14 0.55 15.14 -22.18
CA ASN A 14 -0.19 15.59 -23.36
C ASN A 14 -1.62 15.99 -22.99
N GLN A 15 -2.16 17.05 -23.59
CA GLN A 15 -3.49 17.58 -23.28
C GLN A 15 -4.64 16.62 -23.62
N ASN A 16 -4.33 15.57 -24.39
CA ASN A 16 -5.30 14.61 -24.92
C ASN A 16 -5.39 13.33 -24.05
N GLU A 17 -4.52 13.21 -23.04
CA GLU A 17 -4.50 12.10 -22.08
C GLU A 17 -5.70 12.17 -21.14
N CYS A 18 -6.20 11.02 -20.69
CA CYS A 18 -7.44 10.85 -19.91
C CYS A 18 -8.75 11.24 -20.61
N VAL A 19 -8.71 11.80 -21.83
CA VAL A 19 -9.91 12.16 -22.60
C VAL A 19 -10.09 11.26 -23.81
N THR A 20 -9.05 11.13 -24.65
CA THR A 20 -9.07 10.28 -25.87
C THR A 20 -8.15 9.07 -25.77
N THR A 21 -7.23 9.07 -24.81
CA THR A 21 -6.20 8.02 -24.65
C THR A 21 -6.13 7.62 -23.18
N ALA A 22 -5.98 6.31 -22.92
CA ALA A 22 -5.94 5.77 -21.56
C ALA A 22 -4.84 6.45 -20.73
N CYS A 23 -5.16 6.79 -19.49
CA CYS A 23 -4.26 7.54 -18.60
C CYS A 23 -3.07 6.65 -18.18
N PRO A 24 -1.82 6.95 -18.58
CA PRO A 24 -0.65 6.10 -18.30
C PRO A 24 -0.21 6.09 -16.84
N LEU A 25 -0.81 6.98 -16.03
CA LEU A 25 -0.63 7.11 -14.59
C LEU A 25 -1.79 6.49 -13.78
N GLU A 26 -2.80 5.92 -14.44
CA GLU A 26 -3.90 5.25 -13.75
C GLU A 26 -3.42 3.89 -13.25
N VAL A 27 -2.77 3.89 -12.09
CA VAL A 27 -2.52 2.66 -11.34
C VAL A 27 -3.88 2.24 -10.77
N ASN A 28 -4.45 1.18 -11.33
CA ASN A 28 -5.62 0.51 -10.76
C ASN A 28 -5.18 -0.15 -9.44
N ARG A 29 -5.09 0.65 -8.37
CA ARG A 29 -4.92 0.16 -7.01
C ARG A 29 -6.20 -0.57 -6.66
N GLY A 30 -6.22 -1.86 -6.96
CA GLY A 30 -7.41 -2.69 -6.76
C GLY A 30 -7.91 -2.54 -5.31
N TRP A 31 -9.22 -2.66 -5.08
CA TRP A 31 -9.86 -2.46 -3.76
C TRP A 31 -9.20 -3.22 -2.60
N LYS A 32 -8.50 -4.30 -2.93
CA LYS A 32 -7.62 -5.06 -2.04
C LYS A 32 -6.65 -4.15 -1.26
N TYR A 33 -6.14 -3.08 -1.86
CA TYR A 33 -5.27 -2.09 -1.21
C TYR A 33 -5.90 -1.37 -0.04
N PHE A 34 -7.21 -1.17 -0.07
CA PHE A 34 -7.93 -0.47 0.99
C PHE A 34 -8.44 -1.45 2.06
N THR A 35 -8.85 -2.65 1.66
CA THR A 35 -9.44 -3.62 2.59
C THR A 35 -8.43 -4.19 3.58
N PHE A 36 -7.20 -4.51 3.15
CA PHE A 36 -6.15 -5.04 4.03
C PHE A 36 -5.75 -4.09 5.19
N PRO A 37 -5.40 -2.82 4.96
CA PRO A 37 -5.08 -1.89 6.03
C PRO A 37 -6.29 -1.55 6.91
N LEU A 38 -7.51 -1.58 6.35
CA LEU A 38 -8.73 -1.39 7.14
C LEU A 38 -8.97 -2.55 8.12
N ILE A 39 -8.82 -3.80 7.67
CA ILE A 39 -8.93 -4.98 8.54
C ILE A 39 -7.85 -4.94 9.64
N LEU A 40 -6.62 -4.57 9.30
CA LEU A 40 -5.55 -4.39 10.28
C LEU A 40 -5.92 -3.33 11.33
N CYS A 41 -6.43 -2.17 10.90
CA CYS A 41 -6.87 -1.11 11.83
C CYS A 41 -7.96 -1.59 12.79
N VAL A 42 -8.96 -2.32 12.29
CA VAL A 42 -10.04 -2.86 13.12
C VAL A 42 -9.51 -3.87 14.14
N ALA A 43 -8.62 -4.78 13.72
CA ALA A 43 -8.02 -5.77 14.61
C ALA A 43 -7.17 -5.10 15.71
N VAL A 44 -6.39 -4.07 15.35
CA VAL A 44 -5.60 -3.27 16.29
C VAL A 44 -6.51 -2.54 17.29
N ALA A 45 -7.59 -1.90 16.82
CA ALA A 45 -8.53 -1.21 17.69
C ALA A 45 -9.18 -2.17 18.69
N MET A 46 -9.63 -3.34 18.23
CA MET A 46 -10.19 -4.37 19.11
C MET A 46 -9.18 -4.91 20.11
N PHE A 47 -7.92 -5.12 19.70
CA PHE A 47 -6.86 -5.53 20.62
C PHE A 47 -6.65 -4.50 21.73
N PHE A 48 -6.47 -3.22 21.38
CA PHE A 48 -6.31 -2.16 22.38
C PHE A 48 -7.56 -1.96 23.24
N ALA A 49 -8.77 -2.10 22.70
CA ALA A 49 -10.00 -2.05 23.49
C ALA A 49 -10.03 -3.14 24.57
N ASN A 50 -9.59 -4.36 24.24
CA ASN A 50 -9.47 -5.45 25.21
C ASN A 50 -8.31 -5.24 26.22
N VAL A 51 -7.24 -4.54 25.84
CA VAL A 51 -6.13 -4.19 26.75
C VAL A 51 -6.52 -3.07 27.73
N VAL A 52 -7.21 -2.04 27.23
CA VAL A 52 -7.52 -0.82 27.98
C VAL A 52 -8.71 -1.00 28.91
N THR A 53 -9.67 -1.85 28.56
CA THR A 53 -10.83 -2.11 29.42
C THR A 53 -10.43 -3.11 30.51
N PRO A 54 -10.32 -2.73 31.80
CA PRO A 54 -9.98 -3.66 32.87
C PRO A 54 -11.25 -4.43 33.27
N THR A 55 -11.80 -5.22 32.36
CA THR A 55 -12.85 -6.19 32.65
C THR A 55 -12.14 -7.47 33.02
N GLU A 56 -12.06 -7.76 34.31
CA GLU A 56 -11.58 -9.00 34.94
C GLU A 56 -10.72 -9.90 34.04
N TYR A 57 -9.42 -10.02 34.37
CA TYR A 57 -8.47 -10.90 33.68
C TYR A 57 -8.86 -12.38 33.81
N SER A 58 -9.91 -12.74 33.09
CA SER A 58 -10.43 -14.08 32.93
C SER A 58 -9.77 -14.71 31.72
N THR A 59 -9.73 -16.03 31.70
CA THR A 59 -9.18 -16.82 30.59
C THR A 59 -9.81 -16.44 29.25
N ALA A 60 -11.08 -16.00 29.26
CA ALA A 60 -11.77 -15.50 28.07
C ALA A 60 -11.10 -14.26 27.46
N THR A 61 -10.79 -13.24 28.28
CA THR A 61 -10.13 -12.00 27.83
C THR A 61 -8.74 -12.28 27.27
N LEU A 62 -7.99 -13.20 27.89
CA LEU A 62 -6.67 -13.61 27.40
C LEU A 62 -6.75 -14.31 26.04
N LEU A 63 -7.75 -15.17 25.82
CA LEU A 63 -8.00 -15.79 24.52
C LEU A 63 -8.35 -14.76 23.44
N TYR A 64 -9.17 -13.75 23.76
CA TYR A 64 -9.47 -12.67 22.83
C TYR A 64 -8.22 -11.85 22.48
N LEU A 65 -7.37 -11.53 23.46
CA LEU A 65 -6.11 -10.82 23.21
C LEU A 65 -5.16 -11.62 22.31
N LEU A 66 -4.98 -12.92 22.57
CA LEU A 66 -4.17 -13.79 21.71
C LEU A 66 -4.75 -13.90 20.31
N PHE A 67 -6.07 -14.04 20.20
CA PHE A 67 -6.76 -14.11 18.92
C PHE A 67 -6.54 -12.84 18.09
N TRP A 68 -6.88 -11.67 18.65
CA TRP A 68 -6.70 -10.39 17.95
C TRP A 68 -5.23 -10.07 17.68
N GLY A 69 -4.34 -10.37 18.62
CA GLY A 69 -2.89 -10.25 18.43
C GLY A 69 -2.37 -11.13 17.29
N SER A 70 -2.83 -12.38 17.19
CA SER A 70 -2.47 -13.28 16.08
C SER A 70 -2.96 -12.75 14.74
N MET A 71 -4.19 -12.22 14.69
CA MET A 71 -4.79 -11.62 13.50
C MET A 71 -4.00 -10.40 13.01
N ILE A 72 -3.54 -9.54 13.94
CA ILE A 72 -2.66 -8.42 13.63
C ILE A 72 -1.34 -8.92 13.05
N GLY A 73 -0.70 -9.89 13.71
CA GLY A 73 0.59 -10.44 13.27
C GLY A 73 0.54 -11.07 11.88
N VAL A 74 -0.48 -11.89 11.60
CA VAL A 74 -0.66 -12.54 10.28
C VAL A 74 -0.93 -11.50 9.19
N THR A 75 -1.82 -10.54 9.45
CA THR A 75 -2.17 -9.49 8.49
C THR A 75 -0.96 -8.60 8.21
N PHE A 76 -0.23 -8.19 9.25
CA PHE A 76 0.99 -7.39 9.11
C PHE A 76 2.09 -8.13 8.34
N THR A 77 2.32 -9.41 8.64
CA THR A 77 3.31 -10.24 7.93
C THR A 77 2.93 -10.41 6.46
N THR A 78 1.65 -10.60 6.17
CA THR A 78 1.12 -10.68 4.81
C THR A 78 1.33 -9.37 4.06
N ILE A 79 1.04 -8.23 4.70
CA ILE A 79 1.28 -6.90 4.12
C ILE A 79 2.76 -6.69 3.83
N MET A 80 3.68 -7.09 4.72
CA MET A 80 5.11 -6.95 4.49
C MET A 80 5.61 -7.88 3.37
N TYR A 81 5.12 -9.12 3.31
CA TYR A 81 5.53 -10.11 2.30
C TYR A 81 5.08 -9.69 0.88
N TYR A 82 3.84 -9.22 0.75
CA TYR A 82 3.33 -8.70 -0.53
C TYR A 82 3.60 -7.18 -0.70
N GLY A 83 4.23 -6.55 0.29
CA GLY A 83 4.47 -5.10 0.44
C GLY A 83 5.22 -4.46 -0.70
N VAL A 84 6.12 -5.22 -1.33
CA VAL A 84 6.89 -4.80 -2.50
C VAL A 84 6.01 -4.47 -3.70
N GLU A 85 4.80 -5.01 -3.73
CA GLU A 85 3.79 -4.71 -4.75
C GLU A 85 2.93 -3.52 -4.33
N PHE A 86 2.76 -3.29 -3.01
CA PHE A 86 1.96 -2.20 -2.42
C PHE A 86 2.64 -0.82 -2.44
N VAL A 87 3.98 -0.80 -2.48
CA VAL A 87 4.76 0.42 -2.67
C VAL A 87 5.16 0.46 -4.14
N ASP A 88 4.75 1.52 -4.85
CA ASP A 88 5.26 1.80 -6.19
C ASP A 88 6.79 1.80 -6.11
N SER A 89 7.43 0.71 -6.53
CA SER A 89 8.88 0.63 -6.58
C SER A 89 9.33 1.55 -7.71
N PRO A 90 10.19 2.55 -7.42
CA PRO A 90 10.65 3.46 -8.45
C PRO A 90 11.34 2.64 -9.54
N CYS A 91 10.74 2.63 -10.73
CA CYS A 91 11.27 1.87 -11.84
C CYS A 91 12.53 2.58 -12.33
N LEU A 92 13.71 2.00 -12.07
CA LEU A 92 14.99 2.54 -12.55
C LEU A 92 15.04 2.41 -14.07
N ARG A 93 14.56 3.42 -14.80
CA ARG A 93 14.91 3.55 -16.21
C ARG A 93 16.40 3.86 -16.31
N MET A 94 17.14 2.99 -16.98
CA MET A 94 18.53 3.26 -17.35
C MET A 94 18.57 4.52 -18.22
N ILE A 95 19.21 5.58 -17.73
CA ILE A 95 19.52 6.81 -18.48
C ILE A 95 20.52 6.43 -19.59
N ARG A 96 20.01 5.89 -20.69
CA ARG A 96 20.81 5.62 -21.88
C ARG A 96 20.09 6.24 -23.06
N ASN A 97 20.64 7.36 -23.52
CA ASN A 97 20.39 8.04 -24.81
C ASN A 97 19.77 9.45 -24.77
N ILE A 98 20.25 10.33 -23.89
CA ILE A 98 20.14 11.79 -24.13
C ILE A 98 21.12 12.25 -25.24
N HIS A 99 22.03 11.38 -25.72
CA HIS A 99 23.02 11.71 -26.76
C HIS A 99 22.67 11.25 -28.20
N GLN A 100 21.50 10.64 -28.45
CA GLN A 100 21.15 10.14 -29.80
C GLN A 100 20.07 10.97 -30.52
N SER A 101 19.60 12.08 -29.94
CA SER A 101 18.65 13.01 -30.58
C SER A 101 19.32 14.34 -31.03
N GLN A 102 20.65 14.43 -30.98
CA GLN A 102 21.43 15.59 -31.42
C GLN A 102 22.37 15.27 -32.60
N ALA A 103 22.16 14.14 -33.29
CA ALA A 103 22.88 13.78 -34.52
C ALA A 103 21.89 13.23 -35.56
#